data_AF-A0A2H0FJC2-F1
#
_entry.id   AF-A0A2H0FJC2-F1
#
_cell.length_a   1.000
_cell.length_b   1.000
_cell.length_c   1.000
_cell.angle_alpha   90.00
_cell.angle_beta   90.00
_cell.angle_gamma   90.00
#
_symmetry.space_group_name_H-M   'P 1'
#
loop_
_entity.id
_entity.type
_entity.pdbx_description
1 polymer ?
#
loop_
_entity_poly.entity_id
_entity_poly.type
_entity_poly.pdbx_seq_one_letter_code
_entity_poly.pdbx_strand_id
1 'polypeptide(L)'
;MIWTILTIISGILLILYFSGGRNSVWGGLTLGIIVGVIAALIFVFRGNGFDWHIIGKAAIIGTLAGFIADLLGRLSDYLRRKT
;
A
#
# COMPACT_ATOMS: atom_id res chain seq x y z
N MET A 1 -1.54 -16.20 -9.53
CA MET A 1 -2.63 -16.51 -8.56
C MET A 1 -2.50 -15.73 -7.25
N ILE A 2 -1.36 -15.77 -6.53
CA ILE A 2 -1.18 -15.02 -5.27
C ILE A 2 -1.42 -13.50 -5.39
N TRP A 3 -0.96 -12.88 -6.47
CA TRP A 3 -1.11 -11.45 -6.71
C TRP A 3 -2.56 -11.01 -6.88
N THR A 4 -3.40 -11.85 -7.51
CA THR A 4 -4.83 -11.57 -7.69
C THR A 4 -5.56 -11.52 -6.35
N ILE A 5 -5.22 -12.43 -5.44
CA ILE A 5 -5.76 -12.48 -4.08
C ILE A 5 -5.35 -11.20 -3.32
N LEU A 6 -4.08 -10.79 -3.43
CA LEU A 6 -3.60 -9.56 -2.81
C LEU A 6 -4.28 -8.31 -3.37
N THR A 7 -4.53 -8.23 -4.67
CA THR A 7 -5.27 -7.11 -5.28
C THR A 7 -6.70 -7.03 -4.72
N ILE A 8 -7.38 -8.17 -4.59
CA ILE A 8 -8.73 -8.24 -4.03
C ILE A 8 -8.72 -7.78 -2.56
N ILE A 9 -7.77 -8.28 -1.77
CA ILE A 9 -7.61 -7.89 -0.36
C ILE A 9 -7.32 -6.40 -0.22
N SER A 10 -6.38 -5.85 -1.00
CA SER A 10 -6.07 -4.42 -1.01
C SER A 10 -7.27 -3.58 -1.44
N GLY A 11 -8.05 -4.03 -2.43
CA GLY A 11 -9.27 -3.36 -2.87
C GLY A 11 -10.35 -3.32 -1.78
N ILE A 12 -10.57 -4.45 -1.08
CA ILE A 12 -11.50 -4.52 0.05
C ILE A 12 -11.04 -3.61 1.20
N LEU A 13 -9.75 -3.64 1.53
CA LEU A 13 -9.15 -2.75 2.54
C LEU A 13 -9.35 -1.27 2.19
N LEU A 14 -9.13 -0.89 0.94
CA LEU A 14 -9.35 0.47 0.47
C LEU A 14 -10.81 0.91 0.57
N ILE A 15 -11.75 0.05 0.19
CA ILE A 15 -13.19 0.33 0.29
C ILE A 15 -13.62 0.48 1.75
N LEU A 16 -13.20 -0.43 2.63
CA LEU A 16 -13.51 -0.38 4.05
C LEU A 16 -12.90 0.85 4.74
N TYR A 17 -11.68 1.24 4.35
CA TYR A 17 -10.99 2.41 4.89
C TYR A 17 -11.33 3.71 4.12
N PHE A 18 -12.22 3.70 3.12
CA PHE A 18 -12.60 4.90 2.37
C PHE A 18 -13.51 5.84 3.18
N SER A 19 -14.41 5.31 4.01
CA SER A 19 -15.40 6.12 4.74
C SER A 19 -14.95 6.61 6.13
N GLY A 20 -13.75 6.26 6.59
CA GLY A 20 -13.35 6.41 8.00
C GLY A 20 -12.50 7.63 8.40
N GLY A 21 -12.07 8.50 7.48
CA GLY A 21 -11.23 9.67 7.78
C GLY A 21 -9.75 9.54 7.35
N ARG A 22 -8.84 10.29 8.00
CA ARG A 22 -7.40 10.37 7.69
C ARG A 22 -6.71 9.02 7.93
N ASN A 23 -6.66 8.20 6.88
CA ASN A 23 -6.25 6.80 6.98
C ASN A 23 -4.87 6.58 6.37
N SER A 24 -3.97 5.99 7.16
CA SER A 24 -2.60 5.64 6.74
C SER A 24 -2.58 4.66 5.56
N VAL A 25 -3.68 3.94 5.32
CA VAL A 25 -3.90 3.06 4.16
C VAL A 25 -3.89 3.84 2.84
N TRP A 26 -4.52 5.01 2.77
CA TRP A 26 -4.51 5.86 1.57
C TRP A 26 -3.15 6.49 1.31
N GLY A 27 -2.44 6.88 2.38
CA GLY A 27 -1.05 7.34 2.31
C GLY A 27 -0.10 6.22 1.85
N GLY A 28 -0.34 4.99 2.33
CA GLY A 28 0.37 3.79 1.91
C GLY A 28 0.14 3.46 0.43
N LEU A 29 -1.11 3.54 -0.06
CA LEU A 29 -1.42 3.35 -1.48
C LEU A 29 -0.71 4.37 -2.35
N THR A 30 -0.79 5.66 -2.01
CA THR A 30 -0.15 6.73 -2.80
C THR A 30 1.37 6.60 -2.80
N LEU A 31 2.00 6.36 -1.64
CA LEU A 31 3.45 6.07 -1.57
C LEU A 31 3.81 4.81 -2.37
N GLY A 32 2.99 3.75 -2.30
CA GLY A 32 3.19 2.52 -3.06
C GLY A 32 3.15 2.75 -4.57
N ILE A 33 2.22 3.56 -5.06
CA ILE A 33 2.14 3.94 -6.48
C ILE A 33 3.37 4.77 -6.88
N ILE A 34 3.77 5.75 -6.06
CA ILE A 34 4.95 6.59 -6.32
C ILE A 34 6.21 5.72 -6.42
N VAL A 35 6.45 4.85 -5.45
CA VAL A 35 7.58 3.91 -5.45
C VAL A 35 7.52 2.96 -6.64
N GLY A 36 6.32 2.48 -6.99
CA GLY A 36 6.08 1.63 -8.16
C GLY A 36 6.43 2.31 -9.48
N VAL A 37 6.04 3.57 -9.66
CA VAL A 37 6.35 4.37 -10.84
C VAL A 37 7.86 4.62 -10.94
N ILE A 38 8.52 4.95 -9.83
CA ILE A 38 9.98 5.10 -9.80
C ILE A 38 10.68 3.80 -10.19
N ALA A 39 10.24 2.66 -9.64
CA ALA A 39 10.80 1.35 -9.97
C ALA A 39 10.56 0.96 -11.44
N ALA A 40 9.37 1.24 -11.98
CA ALA A 40 9.05 1.01 -13.39
C ALA A 40 9.94 1.86 -14.31
N LEU A 41 10.19 3.13 -13.97
CA LEU A 41 11.11 4.00 -14.71
C LEU A 41 12.55 3.45 -14.70
N ILE A 42 13.04 2.96 -13.56
CA ILE A 42 14.37 2.34 -13.47
C ILE A 42 14.46 1.11 -14.40
N PHE A 43 13.41 0.31 -14.51
CA PHE A 43 13.36 -0.83 -15.42
C PHE A 43 13.37 -0.41 -16.90
N VAL A 44 12.72 0.70 -17.26
CA VAL A 44 12.83 1.31 -18.58
C VAL A 44 14.27 1.71 -18.88
N PHE A 45 14.93 2.41 -17.95
CA PHE A 45 16.33 2.82 -18.12
C PHE A 45 17.31 1.65 -18.24
N ARG A 46 16.95 0.46 -17.74
CA ARG A 46 17.71 -0.79 -17.91
C ARG A 46 17.43 -1.54 -19.21
N GLY A 47 16.60 -0.99 -20.10
CA GLY A 47 16.28 -1.60 -21.40
C GLY A 47 15.22 -2.70 -21.36
N ASN A 48 14.59 -2.95 -20.21
CA ASN A 48 13.58 -4.01 -20.04
C ASN A 48 12.14 -3.54 -20.35
N GLY A 49 11.96 -2.30 -20.83
CA GLY A 49 10.64 -1.74 -21.12
C GLY A 49 9.86 -1.30 -19.86
N PHE A 50 8.71 -0.65 -20.07
CA PHE A 50 7.87 -0.16 -18.96
C PHE A 50 6.94 -1.27 -18.49
N ASP A 51 7.24 -1.86 -17.34
CA ASP A 51 6.42 -2.93 -16.77
C ASP A 51 5.37 -2.37 -15.79
N TRP A 52 4.12 -2.27 -16.26
CA TRP A 52 2.96 -1.85 -15.49
C TRP A 52 2.65 -2.78 -14.30
N HIS A 53 3.07 -4.06 -14.33
CA HIS A 53 2.86 -4.95 -13.19
C HIS A 53 3.65 -4.51 -11.96
N ILE A 54 4.81 -3.88 -12.13
CA ILE A 54 5.63 -3.41 -10.99
C ILE A 54 4.85 -2.36 -10.18
N ILE A 55 4.12 -1.47 -10.87
CA ILE A 55 3.30 -0.44 -10.22
C ILE A 55 2.18 -1.08 -9.41
N GLY A 56 1.46 -2.04 -10.00
CA GLY A 56 0.38 -2.75 -9.29
C GLY A 56 0.88 -3.47 -8.04
N LYS A 57 2.03 -4.16 -8.14
CA LYS A 57 2.65 -4.84 -7.00
C LYS A 57 3.09 -3.86 -5.91
N ALA A 58 3.70 -2.73 -6.30
CA ALA A 58 4.14 -1.71 -5.35
C ALA A 58 2.96 -1.01 -4.66
N ALA A 59 1.86 -0.75 -5.38
CA ALA A 59 0.62 -0.20 -4.81
C ALA A 59 0.02 -1.14 -3.74
N ILE A 60 -0.02 -2.45 -4.01
CA ILE A 60 -0.46 -3.47 -3.05
C ILE A 60 0.41 -3.46 -1.79
N ILE A 61 1.74 -3.49 -1.97
CA ILE A 61 2.70 -3.47 -0.86
C ILE A 61 2.55 -2.19 -0.04
N GLY A 62 2.43 -1.04 -0.69
CA GLY A 62 2.21 0.24 -0.03
C GLY A 62 0.91 0.27 0.76
N THR A 63 -0.18 -0.26 0.20
CA THR A 63 -1.48 -0.36 0.90
C THR A 63 -1.38 -1.22 2.15
N LEU A 64 -0.71 -2.38 2.07
CA LEU A 64 -0.49 -3.26 3.21
C LEU A 64 0.40 -2.62 4.28
N ALA A 65 1.49 -1.97 3.87
CA ALA A 65 2.37 -1.24 4.78
C ALA A 65 1.62 -0.10 5.49
N GLY A 66 0.78 0.65 4.76
CA GLY A 66 -0.08 1.69 5.32
C GLY A 66 -1.08 1.15 6.33
N PHE A 67 -1.65 -0.04 6.08
CA PHE A 67 -2.54 -0.71 7.02
C PHE A 67 -1.80 -1.16 8.30
N ILE A 68 -0.62 -1.76 8.16
CA ILE A 68 0.20 -2.18 9.30
C ILE A 68 0.59 -0.96 10.15
N ALA A 69 1.00 0.14 9.52
CA ALA A 69 1.33 1.38 10.21
C ALA A 69 0.13 1.93 11.00
N ASP A 70 -1.07 1.89 10.41
CA ASP A 70 -2.31 2.30 11.10
C ASP A 70 -2.59 1.41 12.32
N LEU A 71 -2.44 0.09 12.16
CA LEU A 71 -2.68 -0.88 13.22
C LEU A 71 -1.70 -0.69 14.39
N LEU A 72 -0.41 -0.47 14.09
CA LEU A 72 0.62 -0.20 15.09
C LEU A 72 0.37 1.12 15.81
N GLY A 73 -0.07 2.16 15.10
CA GLY A 73 -0.44 3.44 15.70
C GLY A 73 -1.58 3.28 16.72
N ARG A 74 -2.66 2.58 16.33
CA ARG A 74 -3.80 2.29 17.22
C ARG A 74 -3.40 1.43 18.41
N LEU A 75 -2.53 0.43 18.21
CA LEU A 75 -2.05 -0.44 19.28
C LEU A 75 -1.19 0.34 20.29
N SER A 76 -0.31 1.22 19.81
CA SER A 76 0.50 2.10 20.65
C SER A 76 -0.38 3.03 21.50
N ASP A 77 -1.37 3.67 20.88
CA ASP A 77 -2.32 4.54 21.59
C ASP A 77 -3.15 3.77 22.62
N TYR A 78 -3.53 2.53 22.31
CA TYR A 78 -4.25 1.67 23.25
C TYR A 78 -3.39 1.31 24.47
N LEU A 79 -2.13 0.91 24.26
CA LEU A 79 -1.19 0.59 25.34
C LEU A 79 -0.90 1.82 26.22
N ARG A 80 -0.77 2.98 25.59
CA ARG A 80 -0.48 4.25 26.26
C ARG A 80 -1.66 4.80 27.08
N ARG A 81 -2.90 4.44 26.73
CA ARG A 81 -4.09 4.78 27.54
C ARG A 81 -4.34 3.83 28.70
N LYS A 82 -3.75 2.64 28.67
CA LYS A 82 -3.93 1.59 29.69
C LYS A 82 -2.87 1.62 30.80
N THR A 83 -1.77 2.34 30.56
CA THR A 83 -0.69 2.61 31.53
C THR A 83 -0.89 3.98 32.15
#